data_AF-A0A9J6BEP7-F1
#
_entry.id   AF-A0A9J6BEP7-F1
#
_cell.length_a   1.000
_cell.length_b   1.000
_cell.length_c   1.000
_cell.angle_alpha   90.00
_cell.angle_beta   90.00
_cell.angle_gamma   90.00
#
_symmetry.space_group_name_H-M   'P 1'
#
loop_
_entity.id
_entity.type
_entity.pdbx_description
1 polymer ?
#
loop_
_entity_poly.entity_id
_entity_poly.type
_entity_poly.pdbx_seq_one_letter_code
_entity_poly.pdbx_strand_id
1 'polypeptide(L)'
;MKIIFICFTIFITEIQSLNNVEKFLNDNCGDVQHLNRTDGSYLKSFCRVSQEFNFEEAQSVCKSLEYENIKMQLYVMKTLEDEEVLFKYKNYKYRSCGGCSFWINGKEENNQWWAMTDPKEKLFEGIKVRDRNGQCLMISNAYGKYENYNWDCQKKMHILCEFDASSTFTDESENSIENK
;
A
#
# COMPACT_ATOMS: atom_id res chain seq x y z
N MET A 1 33.68 5.53 36.62
CA MET A 1 32.52 4.81 36.08
C MET A 1 32.08 5.49 34.79
N LYS A 2 32.44 4.90 33.65
CA LYS A 2 31.84 5.17 32.33
C LYS A 2 30.99 3.95 32.01
N ILE A 3 29.94 4.11 31.21
CA ILE A 3 28.85 3.17 30.87
C ILE A 3 27.58 3.58 31.61
N ILE A 4 26.80 4.44 30.94
CA ILE A 4 25.33 4.67 30.92
C ILE A 4 25.21 6.02 30.17
N PHE A 5 25.38 6.03 28.85
CA PHE A 5 25.12 7.23 28.02
C PHE A 5 24.92 6.90 26.53
N ILE A 6 24.61 5.63 26.20
CA ILE A 6 24.45 5.18 24.81
C ILE A 6 22.99 4.77 24.54
N CYS A 7 22.29 4.16 25.50
CA CYS A 7 20.87 3.79 25.31
C CYS A 7 19.91 5.01 25.21
N PHE A 8 20.18 6.09 25.95
CA PHE A 8 19.28 7.26 25.96
C PHE A 8 19.35 8.09 24.66
N THR A 9 20.50 8.11 24.00
CA THR A 9 20.71 8.89 22.76
C THR A 9 20.08 8.19 21.56
N ILE A 10 20.11 6.86 21.52
CA ILE A 10 19.49 6.03 20.46
C ILE A 10 17.96 6.17 20.51
N PHE A 11 17.38 6.09 21.71
CA PHE A 11 15.93 6.23 21.91
C PHE A 11 15.38 7.58 21.43
N ILE A 12 16.09 8.68 21.66
CA ILE A 12 15.64 10.02 21.25
C ILE A 12 15.69 10.17 19.71
N THR A 13 16.71 9.62 19.05
CA THR A 13 16.81 9.66 17.58
C THR A 13 15.74 8.82 16.88
N GLU A 14 15.40 7.65 17.41
CA GLU A 14 14.36 6.79 16.85
C GLU A 14 12.96 7.40 16.96
N ILE A 15 12.64 8.02 18.11
CA ILE A 15 11.37 8.74 18.30
C ILE A 15 11.26 9.95 17.35
N GLN A 16 12.36 10.66 17.08
CA GLN A 16 12.35 11.78 16.13
C GLN A 16 12.17 11.34 14.68
N SER A 17 12.76 10.23 14.27
CA SER A 17 12.57 9.65 12.92
C SER A 17 11.13 9.19 12.71
N LEU A 18 10.51 8.52 13.70
CA LEU A 18 9.09 8.12 13.65
C LEU A 18 8.14 9.31 13.43
N ASN A 19 8.35 10.40 14.18
CA ASN A 19 7.54 11.62 14.05
C ASN A 19 7.71 12.30 12.67
N ASN A 20 8.90 12.22 12.06
CA ASN A 20 9.15 12.77 10.72
C ASN A 20 8.48 11.93 9.64
N VAL A 21 8.51 10.61 9.77
CA VAL A 21 7.83 9.68 8.86
C VAL A 21 6.32 9.89 8.89
N GLU A 22 5.71 9.92 10.08
CA GLU A 22 4.27 10.10 10.21
C GLU A 22 3.83 11.45 9.64
N LYS A 23 4.60 12.50 9.91
CA LYS A 23 4.37 13.82 9.31
C LYS A 23 4.51 13.79 7.79
N PHE A 24 5.56 13.18 7.25
CA PHE A 24 5.76 13.07 5.80
C PHE A 24 4.58 12.37 5.13
N LEU A 25 4.11 11.25 5.70
CA LEU A 25 2.94 10.53 5.18
C LEU A 25 1.68 11.40 5.25
N ASN A 26 1.45 12.11 6.35
CA ASN A 26 0.28 12.99 6.48
C ASN A 26 0.31 14.20 5.54
N ASP A 27 1.50 14.72 5.20
CA ASP A 27 1.68 15.87 4.30
C ASP A 27 1.51 15.46 2.82
N ASN A 28 1.83 14.21 2.46
CA ASN A 28 1.85 13.75 1.07
C ASN A 28 0.72 12.79 0.69
N CYS A 29 0.11 12.13 1.67
CA CYS A 29 -0.99 11.20 1.47
C CYS A 29 -2.31 11.90 1.78
N GLY A 30 -3.30 11.71 0.90
CA GLY A 30 -4.68 12.07 1.21
C GLY A 30 -5.30 11.16 2.27
N ASP A 31 -4.73 9.99 2.50
CA ASP A 31 -5.06 9.06 3.58
C ASP A 31 -3.94 8.03 3.76
N VAL A 32 -3.67 7.64 5.01
CA VAL A 32 -2.72 6.56 5.36
C VAL A 32 -3.47 5.47 6.09
N GLN A 33 -3.25 4.21 5.72
CA GLN A 33 -3.85 3.07 6.40
C GLN A 33 -2.85 1.96 6.62
N HIS A 34 -3.00 1.30 7.76
CA HIS A 34 -2.30 0.08 8.13
C HIS A 34 -3.34 -1.02 8.26
N LEU A 35 -3.15 -2.11 7.52
CA LEU A 35 -4.07 -3.23 7.53
C LEU A 35 -3.39 -4.45 8.12
N ASN A 36 -4.13 -5.09 9.01
CA ASN A 36 -3.74 -6.30 9.71
C ASN A 36 -4.58 -7.47 9.19
N ARG A 37 -4.00 -8.66 9.25
CA ARG A 37 -4.68 -9.93 9.03
C ARG A 37 -5.72 -10.17 10.11
N THR A 38 -6.57 -11.17 9.88
CA THR A 38 -7.62 -11.55 10.84
C THR A 38 -7.05 -12.05 12.17
N ASP A 39 -5.82 -12.60 12.17
CA ASP A 39 -5.09 -13.01 13.37
C ASP A 39 -4.39 -11.85 14.11
N GLY A 40 -4.55 -10.61 13.62
CA GLY A 40 -3.94 -9.41 14.19
C GLY A 40 -2.53 -9.10 13.68
N SER A 41 -1.91 -10.01 12.92
CA SER A 41 -0.58 -9.77 12.35
C SER A 41 -0.59 -8.68 11.27
N TYR A 42 0.50 -7.93 11.15
CA TYR A 42 0.65 -6.92 10.10
C TYR A 42 0.54 -7.54 8.70
N LEU A 43 -0.31 -6.97 7.85
CA LEU A 43 -0.42 -7.37 6.46
C LEU A 43 0.28 -6.37 5.55
N LYS A 44 -0.21 -5.13 5.51
CA LYS A 44 0.24 -4.12 4.53
C LYS A 44 -0.20 -2.71 4.90
N SER A 45 0.51 -1.70 4.42
CA SER A 45 0.14 -0.29 4.58
C SER A 45 0.07 0.42 3.25
N PHE A 46 -0.78 1.43 3.16
CA PHE A 46 -0.91 2.23 1.95
C PHE A 46 -1.10 3.72 2.22
N CYS A 47 -0.52 4.49 1.33
CA CYS A 47 -0.72 5.91 1.14
C CYS A 47 -1.65 6.12 -0.06
N ARG A 48 -2.84 6.67 0.17
CA ARG A 48 -3.74 7.08 -0.90
C ARG A 48 -3.36 8.46 -1.39
N VAL A 49 -3.16 8.61 -2.69
CA VAL A 49 -2.98 9.93 -3.32
C VAL A 49 -4.31 10.40 -3.90
N SER A 50 -4.69 11.64 -3.60
CA SER A 50 -6.01 12.18 -3.96
C SER A 50 -6.17 12.47 -5.45
N GLN A 51 -5.06 12.77 -6.15
CA GLN A 51 -5.10 13.05 -7.59
C GLN A 51 -5.18 11.76 -8.41
N GLU A 52 -5.58 11.92 -9.67
CA GLU A 52 -5.68 10.83 -10.64
C GLU A 52 -4.52 10.85 -11.63
N PHE A 53 -3.99 9.66 -11.94
CA PHE A 53 -2.80 9.48 -12.76
C PHE A 53 -3.01 8.37 -13.78
N ASN A 54 -2.35 8.47 -14.92
CA ASN A 54 -2.21 7.32 -15.82
C ASN A 54 -1.28 6.27 -15.18
N PHE A 55 -1.16 5.10 -15.80
CA PHE A 55 -0.45 3.98 -15.18
C PHE A 55 1.04 4.28 -14.95
N GLU A 56 1.74 4.84 -15.93
CA GLU A 56 3.16 5.18 -15.79
C GLU A 56 3.39 6.31 -14.78
N GLU A 57 2.53 7.34 -14.79
CA GLU A 57 2.53 8.42 -13.80
C GLU A 57 2.31 7.87 -12.39
N ALA A 58 1.35 6.94 -12.21
CA ALA A 58 1.04 6.32 -10.93
C ALA A 58 2.26 5.63 -10.31
N GLN A 59 3.00 4.87 -11.12
CA GLN A 59 4.23 4.22 -10.67
C GLN A 59 5.30 5.23 -10.24
N SER A 60 5.49 6.28 -11.02
CA SER A 60 6.44 7.36 -10.73
C SER A 60 6.07 8.10 -9.44
N VAL A 61 4.79 8.44 -9.27
CA VAL A 61 4.28 9.13 -8.08
C VAL A 61 4.52 8.29 -6.83
N CYS A 62 4.13 7.01 -6.82
CA CYS A 62 4.36 6.17 -5.64
C CYS A 62 5.85 6.06 -5.31
N LYS A 63 6.72 5.93 -6.31
CA LYS A 63 8.17 5.91 -6.09
C LYS A 63 8.73 7.24 -5.58
N SER A 64 8.16 8.37 -5.99
CA SER A 64 8.58 9.69 -5.48
C SER A 64 8.23 9.95 -4.02
N LEU A 65 7.37 9.10 -3.44
CA LEU A 65 6.99 9.13 -2.02
C LEU A 65 7.88 8.25 -1.13
N GLU A 66 8.98 7.72 -1.67
CA GLU A 66 10.02 7.08 -0.86
C GLU A 66 10.67 8.12 0.07
N TYR A 67 10.81 7.77 1.35
CA TYR A 67 11.38 8.65 2.36
C TYR A 67 12.14 7.85 3.42
N GLU A 68 13.38 8.24 3.70
CA GLU A 68 14.30 7.52 4.59
C GLU A 68 14.39 6.02 4.25
N ASN A 69 13.88 5.14 5.12
CA ASN A 69 13.85 3.69 4.96
C ASN A 69 12.55 3.16 4.35
N ILE A 70 11.57 4.02 4.08
CA ILE A 70 10.28 3.62 3.52
C ILE A 70 10.40 3.51 2.01
N LYS A 71 10.28 2.28 1.51
CA LYS A 71 10.10 2.01 0.09
C LYS A 71 8.62 2.06 -0.26
N MET A 72 8.30 2.72 -1.36
CA MET A 72 6.95 2.92 -1.84
C MET A 72 6.82 2.46 -3.27
N GLN A 73 5.72 1.78 -3.56
CA GLN A 73 5.38 1.36 -4.92
C GLN A 73 3.88 1.40 -5.13
N LEU A 74 3.44 1.40 -6.38
CA LEU A 74 2.03 1.18 -6.68
C LEU A 74 1.61 -0.18 -6.11
N TYR A 75 0.41 -0.24 -5.54
CA TYR A 75 -0.12 -1.40 -4.84
C TYR A 75 0.01 -2.69 -5.66
N VAL A 76 0.53 -3.76 -5.04
CA VAL A 76 0.72 -5.07 -5.65
C VAL A 76 -0.21 -6.09 -5.00
N MET A 77 -0.99 -6.80 -5.81
CA MET A 77 -1.86 -7.89 -5.33
C MET A 77 -1.13 -9.24 -5.43
N LYS A 78 -0.70 -9.78 -4.29
CA LYS A 78 0.08 -11.04 -4.22
C LYS A 78 -0.73 -12.23 -3.76
N THR A 79 -1.83 -12.00 -3.03
CA THR A 79 -2.66 -13.04 -2.42
C THR A 79 -4.16 -12.75 -2.55
N LEU A 80 -5.01 -13.72 -2.21
CA LEU A 80 -6.45 -13.50 -2.04
C LEU A 80 -6.74 -12.57 -0.86
N GLU A 81 -5.92 -12.63 0.20
CA GLU A 81 -6.07 -11.77 1.37
C GLU A 81 -5.83 -10.30 1.01
N ASP A 82 -4.87 -10.01 0.14
CA ASP A 82 -4.65 -8.67 -0.44
C ASP A 82 -5.93 -8.12 -1.10
N GLU A 83 -6.61 -8.95 -1.89
CA GLU A 83 -7.89 -8.60 -2.53
C GLU A 83 -9.00 -8.31 -1.51
N GLU A 84 -9.18 -9.20 -0.52
CA GLU A 84 -10.16 -9.01 0.56
C GLU A 84 -9.91 -7.74 1.38
N VAL A 85 -8.64 -7.39 1.56
CA VAL A 85 -8.20 -6.25 2.36
C VAL A 85 -8.48 -4.93 1.65
N LEU A 86 -8.28 -4.85 0.34
CA LEU A 86 -8.79 -3.73 -0.46
C LEU A 86 -10.32 -3.60 -0.33
N PHE A 87 -11.03 -4.73 -0.29
CA PHE A 87 -12.49 -4.73 -0.09
C PHE A 87 -12.90 -4.32 1.33
N LYS A 88 -12.06 -4.55 2.33
CA LYS A 88 -12.27 -4.06 3.71
C LYS A 88 -12.00 -2.57 3.83
N TYR A 89 -10.95 -2.04 3.18
CA TYR A 89 -10.65 -0.60 3.15
C TYR A 89 -11.85 0.23 2.65
N LYS A 90 -12.61 -0.31 1.69
CA LYS A 90 -13.90 0.24 1.23
C LYS A 90 -14.85 0.62 2.38
N ASN A 91 -14.98 -0.25 3.37
CA ASN A 91 -15.93 -0.09 4.46
C ASN A 91 -15.51 1.00 5.45
N TYR A 92 -14.20 1.27 5.55
CA TYR A 92 -13.65 2.22 6.52
C TYR A 92 -13.72 3.67 6.08
N LYS A 93 -13.52 4.01 4.79
CA LYS A 93 -13.48 5.42 4.36
C LYS A 93 -14.20 5.76 3.05
N TYR A 94 -14.68 4.77 2.29
CA TYR A 94 -15.16 4.99 0.92
C TYR A 94 -16.69 4.99 0.76
N ARG A 95 -17.45 5.29 1.82
CA ARG A 95 -18.91 5.53 1.69
C ARG A 95 -19.26 6.67 0.73
N SER A 96 -18.33 7.58 0.42
CA SER A 96 -18.57 8.76 -0.44
C SER A 96 -18.09 8.64 -1.89
N CYS A 97 -17.33 7.60 -2.27
CA CYS A 97 -17.02 7.35 -3.68
C CYS A 97 -17.75 6.10 -4.18
N GLY A 98 -18.97 6.30 -4.65
CA GLY A 98 -19.63 5.30 -5.48
C GLY A 98 -18.92 5.25 -6.83
N GLY A 99 -17.93 4.37 -6.99
CA GLY A 99 -17.33 4.05 -8.30
C GLY A 99 -15.86 4.44 -8.51
N CYS A 100 -15.04 4.62 -7.48
CA CYS A 100 -13.60 4.79 -7.73
C CYS A 100 -12.97 3.55 -8.36
N SER A 101 -12.01 3.81 -9.24
CA SER A 101 -11.09 2.83 -9.78
C SER A 101 -9.68 3.15 -9.32
N PHE A 102 -8.88 2.12 -9.06
CA PHE A 102 -7.49 2.26 -8.66
C PHE A 102 -6.59 1.43 -9.56
N TRP A 103 -5.43 1.99 -9.89
CA TRP A 103 -4.39 1.20 -10.51
C TRP A 103 -3.82 0.16 -9.54
N ILE A 104 -3.62 -1.06 -10.06
CA ILE A 104 -2.86 -2.13 -9.43
C ILE A 104 -1.57 -2.26 -10.24
N ASN A 105 -0.43 -2.46 -9.58
CA ASN A 105 0.88 -2.55 -10.21
C ASN A 105 1.06 -3.86 -10.98
N GLY A 106 0.30 -4.01 -12.07
CA GLY A 106 0.18 -5.20 -12.88
C GLY A 106 0.09 -4.86 -14.35
N LYS A 107 0.91 -5.52 -15.16
CA LYS A 107 0.81 -5.47 -16.63
C LYS A 107 0.62 -6.86 -17.20
N GLU A 108 -0.19 -6.94 -18.24
CA GLU A 108 -0.38 -8.18 -18.98
C GLU A 108 0.77 -8.41 -19.96
N GLU A 109 1.37 -9.61 -19.90
CA GLU A 109 2.31 -10.11 -20.88
C GLU A 109 2.07 -11.62 -21.10
N ASN A 110 1.89 -12.03 -22.35
CA ASN A 110 1.63 -13.44 -22.74
C ASN A 110 0.44 -14.10 -22.00
N ASN A 111 -0.69 -13.40 -21.87
CA ASN A 111 -1.87 -13.82 -21.10
C ASN A 111 -1.59 -14.09 -19.60
N GLN A 112 -0.52 -13.51 -19.05
CA GLN A 112 -0.17 -13.58 -17.64
C GLN A 112 0.01 -12.18 -17.07
N TRP A 113 -0.28 -12.01 -15.79
CA TRP A 113 -0.17 -10.74 -15.08
C TRP A 113 1.10 -10.70 -14.24
N TRP A 114 1.91 -9.67 -14.45
CA TRP A 114 3.21 -9.52 -13.81
C TRP A 114 3.27 -8.25 -12.97
N ALA A 115 3.85 -8.34 -11.78
CA ALA A 115 4.18 -7.16 -11.01
C ALA A 115 5.30 -6.41 -11.72
N MET A 116 5.16 -5.08 -11.90
CA MET A 116 6.18 -4.33 -12.64
C MET A 116 7.44 -4.03 -11.83
N THR A 117 7.36 -4.11 -10.50
CA THR A 117 8.50 -3.82 -9.61
C THR A 117 9.42 -5.03 -9.40
N ASP A 118 8.91 -6.25 -9.64
CA ASP A 118 9.72 -7.44 -9.85
C ASP A 118 9.17 -8.21 -11.05
N PRO A 119 9.78 -8.07 -12.25
CA PRO A 119 9.30 -8.72 -13.47
C PRO A 119 9.41 -10.26 -13.44
N LYS A 120 9.95 -10.85 -12.36
CA LYS A 120 9.92 -12.30 -12.12
C LYS A 120 8.77 -12.71 -11.19
N GLU A 121 8.11 -11.76 -10.55
CA GLU A 121 7.00 -11.98 -9.64
C GLU A 121 5.68 -11.89 -10.41
N LYS A 122 5.04 -13.05 -10.62
CA LYS A 122 3.68 -13.09 -11.11
C LYS A 122 2.75 -12.45 -10.07
N LEU A 123 1.75 -11.71 -10.55
CA LEU A 123 0.60 -11.40 -9.73
C LEU A 123 -0.15 -12.68 -9.38
N PHE A 124 -0.95 -12.61 -8.31
CA PHE A 124 -1.73 -13.74 -7.82
C PHE A 124 -2.45 -14.50 -8.95
N GLU A 125 -2.19 -15.80 -9.11
CA GLU A 125 -2.72 -16.61 -10.22
C GLU A 125 -4.26 -16.76 -10.18
N GLY A 126 -4.90 -16.43 -9.05
CA GLY A 126 -6.35 -16.47 -8.89
C GLY A 126 -7.09 -15.17 -9.26
N ILE A 127 -6.39 -14.10 -9.69
CA ILE A 127 -7.02 -12.84 -10.06
C ILE A 127 -7.88 -13.04 -11.31
N LYS A 128 -9.20 -12.96 -11.16
CA LYS A 128 -10.13 -12.92 -12.29
C LYS A 128 -10.16 -11.51 -12.86
N VAL A 129 -9.57 -11.34 -14.04
CA VAL A 129 -9.57 -10.07 -14.76
C VAL A 129 -10.67 -10.07 -15.83
N ARG A 130 -11.53 -9.06 -15.80
CA ARG A 130 -12.55 -8.84 -16.83
C ARG A 130 -11.95 -8.09 -18.01
N ASP A 131 -12.15 -8.63 -19.21
CA ASP A 131 -11.55 -8.12 -20.44
C ASP A 131 -12.31 -6.90 -21.01
N ARG A 132 -11.56 -5.85 -21.33
CA ARG A 132 -11.96 -4.55 -21.88
C ARG A 132 -10.94 -4.05 -22.93
N ASN A 133 -10.07 -4.91 -23.47
CA ASN A 133 -9.00 -4.55 -24.41
C ASN A 133 -7.95 -3.58 -23.82
N GLY A 134 -7.34 -3.93 -22.70
CA GLY A 134 -6.30 -3.12 -22.04
C GLY A 134 -5.11 -3.96 -21.58
N GLN A 135 -4.00 -3.31 -21.22
CA GLN A 135 -2.77 -3.98 -20.76
C GLN A 135 -2.42 -3.71 -19.29
N CYS A 136 -3.07 -2.72 -18.66
CA CYS A 136 -2.81 -2.34 -17.28
C CYS A 136 -3.94 -2.80 -16.36
N LEU A 137 -3.57 -3.29 -15.18
CA LEU A 137 -4.52 -3.83 -14.22
C LEU A 137 -5.09 -2.74 -13.34
N MET A 138 -6.41 -2.66 -13.27
CA MET A 138 -7.11 -1.81 -12.31
C MET A 138 -8.13 -2.60 -11.52
N ILE A 139 -8.50 -2.07 -10.36
CA ILE A 139 -9.62 -2.54 -9.58
C ILE A 139 -10.71 -1.47 -9.58
N SER A 140 -11.96 -1.87 -9.85
CA SER A 140 -13.09 -0.94 -9.90
C SER A 140 -14.24 -1.43 -9.07
N ASN A 141 -14.92 -0.52 -8.37
CA ASN A 141 -16.19 -0.80 -7.73
C ASN A 141 -17.35 -0.69 -8.75
N ALA A 142 -17.64 -1.79 -9.44
CA ALA A 142 -18.82 -1.90 -10.28
C ALA A 142 -19.98 -2.45 -9.45
N TYR A 143 -21.02 -1.63 -9.22
CA TYR A 143 -22.28 -2.06 -8.60
C TYR A 143 -22.14 -2.66 -7.19
N GLY A 144 -21.22 -2.11 -6.39
CA GLY A 144 -21.01 -2.56 -5.01
C GLY A 144 -20.10 -3.78 -4.87
N LYS A 145 -19.56 -4.30 -5.98
CA LYS A 145 -18.51 -5.33 -5.99
C LYS A 145 -17.25 -4.74 -6.62
N TYR A 146 -16.12 -4.98 -5.98
CA TYR A 146 -14.84 -4.65 -6.59
C TYR A 146 -14.42 -5.82 -7.46
N GLU A 147 -13.96 -5.49 -8.66
CA GLU A 147 -13.53 -6.48 -9.64
C GLU A 147 -12.29 -5.95 -10.35
N ASN A 148 -11.46 -6.88 -10.82
CA ASN A 148 -10.26 -6.57 -11.56
C ASN A 148 -10.58 -6.44 -13.05
N TYR A 149 -10.04 -5.42 -13.70
CA TYR A 149 -10.21 -5.13 -15.12
C TYR A 149 -8.85 -4.88 -15.77
N ASN A 150 -8.67 -5.36 -16.98
CA ASN A 150 -7.63 -4.80 -17.83
C ASN A 150 -8.16 -3.47 -18.41
N TRP A 151 -7.29 -2.49 -18.55
CA TRP A 151 -7.72 -1.16 -18.98
C TRP A 151 -6.63 -0.45 -19.77
N ASP A 152 -7.05 0.61 -20.47
CA ASP A 152 -6.15 1.50 -21.20
C ASP A 152 -5.25 2.25 -20.20
N CYS A 153 -3.95 1.95 -20.26
CA CYS A 153 -2.91 2.50 -19.39
C CYS A 153 -2.86 4.03 -19.39
N GLN A 154 -3.36 4.69 -20.46
CA GLN A 154 -3.37 6.14 -20.58
C GLN A 154 -4.51 6.81 -19.78
N LYS A 155 -5.45 6.04 -19.25
CA LYS A 155 -6.58 6.58 -18.48
C LYS A 155 -6.13 7.00 -17.09
N LYS A 156 -6.62 8.14 -16.64
CA LYS A 156 -6.35 8.64 -15.29
C LYS A 156 -7.34 8.04 -14.30
N MET A 157 -6.85 7.59 -13.15
CA MET A 157 -7.66 7.14 -12.02
C MET A 157 -6.87 7.26 -10.72
N HIS A 158 -7.52 6.99 -9.58
CA HIS A 158 -6.87 7.05 -8.28
C HIS A 158 -5.79 5.98 -8.10
N ILE A 159 -4.91 6.18 -7.11
CA ILE A 159 -3.81 5.26 -6.85
C ILE A 159 -3.70 4.96 -5.35
N LEU A 160 -3.19 3.76 -5.06
CA LEU A 160 -2.78 3.36 -3.73
C LEU A 160 -1.28 3.04 -3.81
N CYS A 161 -0.48 3.76 -3.05
CA CYS A 161 0.94 3.50 -2.93
C CYS A 161 1.16 2.63 -1.70
N GLU A 162 1.54 1.38 -1.89
CA GLU A 162 1.86 0.48 -0.78
C GLU A 162 3.26 0.74 -0.24
N PHE A 163 3.43 0.52 1.05
CA PHE A 163 4.71 0.58 1.74
C PHE A 163 4.75 -0.41 2.91
N ASP A 164 5.96 -0.78 3.32
CA ASP A 164 6.17 -1.71 4.43
C ASP A 164 6.34 -0.99 5.76
N ALA A 165 5.27 -0.93 6.54
CA ALA A 165 5.26 -0.38 7.90
C ALA A 165 5.88 -1.33 8.94
N SER A 166 6.11 -2.61 8.65
CA SER A 166 6.60 -3.58 9.65
C SER A 166 7.98 -3.21 10.21
N SER A 167 8.81 -2.57 9.40
CA SER A 167 10.13 -2.05 9.80
C SER A 167 10.09 -0.61 10.32
N THR A 168 8.94 0.06 10.19
CA THR A 168 8.77 1.49 10.48
C THR A 168 7.99 1.71 11.77
N PHE A 169 7.08 0.81 12.14
CA PHE A 169 6.26 0.88 13.34
C PHE A 169 6.39 -0.44 14.10
N THR A 170 7.59 -0.74 14.59
CA THR A 170 7.73 -1.80 15.60
C THR A 170 7.11 -1.31 16.90
N ASP A 171 5.93 -1.83 17.21
CA ASP A 171 5.31 -1.68 18.53
C ASP A 171 6.25 -2.24 19.61
N GLU A 172 6.84 -1.37 20.42
CA GLU A 172 7.25 -1.73 21.79
C GLU A 172 6.02 -1.83 22.70
N SER A 173 4.96 -2.53 22.29
CA SER A 173 3.82 -2.84 23.15
C SER A 173 3.86 -4.26 23.72
N GLU A 174 5.02 -4.93 23.68
CA GLU A 174 5.32 -6.12 24.47
C GLU A 174 6.40 -5.81 25.52
N ASN A 175 6.10 -4.94 26.48
CA ASN A 175 6.75 -4.96 27.81
C ASN A 175 5.92 -4.18 28.83
N SER A 176 4.74 -4.70 29.15
CA SER A 176 4.12 -4.47 30.47
C SER A 176 3.45 -5.73 31.00
N ILE A 177 4.15 -6.86 30.88
CA ILE A 177 3.98 -7.96 31.83
C ILE A 177 5.27 -8.02 32.64
N GLU A 178 5.31 -7.29 33.76
CA GLU A 178 5.84 -7.81 35.03
C GLU A 178 5.56 -6.86 36.20
N ASN A 179 4.87 -7.44 37.20
CA ASN A 179 4.92 -7.15 38.64
C ASN A 179 4.21 -5.90 39.20
N LYS A 180 2.93 -6.07 39.55
CA LYS A 180 2.42 -5.74 40.89
C LYS A 180 1.50 -6.84 41.41
#